data_AF-A0A7J5TU28-F1
#
_entry.id   AF-A0A7J5TU28-F1
#
_cell.length_a   1.000
_cell.length_b   1.000
_cell.length_c   1.000
_cell.angle_alpha   90.00
_cell.angle_beta   90.00
_cell.angle_gamma   90.00
#
_symmetry.space_group_name_H-M   'P 1'
#
loop_
_entity.id
_entity.type
_entity.pdbx_description
1 polymer ?
#
loop_
_entity_poly.entity_id
_entity_poly.type
_entity_poly.pdbx_seq_one_letter_code
_entity_poly.pdbx_strand_id
1 'polypeptide(L)'
;MTTTHCATETLADLTERFPEFPSAEQAPKPVHDDRKLWTLFVDKEMTALMPADEYSRAKAVTTYFFRAVDQLKTRQMESVGALLRQGVEALQTLTHPYAHLYARQFQLSADALYAYKEGRYDLAFAQTVECVGLNDYLVRLGCPSMLFRSLEQNINLCLVYSRQGNVAAERRMLNGLIRYLLLGETDSALFGTAFADSVPQLRSGYLAFVAEGCLKTYVATAAGMLIRTAGANPEAEAGHFEELLGNIGEFAAPSLERVVLYNWLYLKRVYFRGAFDQFAQEVAEFLAEPYERRFDVLKFSLCQNLLFGLQSRSIRAPLLEARIQTYIHTKLSYKPGQSNFLLPGQTGQNQLA
;
A
#
# COMPACT_ATOMS: atom_id res chain seq x y z
N MET A 1 25.16 -14.68 30.31
CA MET A 1 24.51 -15.05 29.04
C MET A 1 23.40 -16.05 29.37
N THR A 2 22.18 -15.56 29.49
CA THR A 2 20.98 -16.38 29.73
C THR A 2 20.50 -16.88 28.37
N THR A 3 20.72 -18.16 28.07
CA THR A 3 20.09 -18.84 26.94
C THR A 3 18.59 -18.93 27.23
N THR A 4 17.79 -18.11 26.54
CA THR A 4 16.33 -18.24 26.54
C THR A 4 16.00 -19.52 25.81
N HIS A 5 15.74 -20.60 26.55
CA HIS A 5 15.22 -21.83 25.97
C HIS A 5 13.76 -21.61 25.59
N CYS A 6 13.50 -21.37 24.30
CA CYS A 6 12.15 -21.49 23.78
C CYS A 6 11.63 -22.90 24.13
N ALA A 7 10.41 -22.98 24.64
CA ALA A 7 9.83 -24.25 25.05
C ALA A 7 9.85 -25.22 23.87
N THR A 8 10.54 -26.36 24.03
CA THR A 8 10.70 -27.40 23.01
C THR A 8 9.34 -27.87 22.47
N GLU A 9 8.31 -27.87 23.31
CA GLU A 9 6.92 -28.20 22.95
C GLU A 9 6.32 -27.19 21.96
N THR A 10 6.53 -25.88 22.16
CA THR A 10 6.06 -24.84 21.24
C THR A 10 6.65 -25.00 19.84
N LEU A 11 7.95 -25.31 19.76
CA LEU A 11 8.62 -25.51 18.47
C LEU A 11 8.19 -26.82 17.79
N ALA A 12 7.91 -27.87 18.57
CA ALA A 12 7.38 -29.13 18.05
C ALA A 12 5.97 -28.94 17.48
N ASP A 13 5.05 -28.32 18.22
CA ASP A 13 3.69 -27.98 17.76
C ASP A 13 3.74 -27.15 16.46
N LEU A 14 4.56 -26.09 16.48
CA LEU A 14 4.71 -25.23 15.31
C LEU A 14 5.24 -26.01 14.10
N THR A 15 6.22 -26.89 14.32
CA THR A 15 6.74 -27.77 13.26
C THR A 15 5.61 -28.59 12.66
N GLU A 16 4.79 -29.23 13.48
CA GLU A 16 3.66 -30.08 13.06
C GLU A 16 2.60 -29.32 12.27
N ARG A 17 2.30 -28.07 12.65
CA ARG A 17 1.25 -27.25 12.05
C ARG A 17 1.61 -26.60 10.70
N PHE A 18 2.89 -26.33 10.42
CA PHE A 18 3.30 -25.65 9.19
C PHE A 18 2.77 -26.26 7.86
N PRO A 19 2.77 -27.60 7.69
CA PRO A 19 2.19 -28.26 6.53
C PRO A 19 0.68 -28.05 6.39
N GLU A 20 -0.03 -27.67 7.45
CA GLU A 20 -1.48 -27.52 7.47
C GLU A 20 -1.93 -26.08 7.16
N PHE A 21 -1.05 -25.08 7.34
CA PHE A 21 -1.41 -23.68 7.11
C PHE A 21 -1.92 -23.44 5.67
N PRO A 22 -2.94 -22.59 5.48
CA PRO A 22 -3.59 -22.43 4.20
C PRO A 22 -2.65 -21.84 3.15
N SER A 23 -2.85 -22.23 1.89
CA SER A 23 -2.18 -21.64 0.74
C SER A 23 -2.93 -20.40 0.23
N ALA A 24 -2.22 -19.56 -0.53
CA ALA A 24 -2.82 -18.41 -1.22
C ALA A 24 -3.95 -18.81 -2.19
N GLU A 25 -3.99 -20.06 -2.65
CA GLU A 25 -5.08 -20.58 -3.50
C GLU A 25 -6.39 -20.73 -2.74
N GLN A 26 -6.32 -20.96 -1.42
CA GLN A 26 -7.46 -21.06 -0.52
C GLN A 26 -7.89 -19.70 0.05
N ALA A 27 -7.21 -18.62 -0.32
CA ALA A 27 -7.52 -17.28 0.16
C ALA A 27 -8.93 -16.84 -0.30
N PRO A 28 -9.73 -16.21 0.59
CA PRO A 28 -11.02 -15.66 0.24
C PRO A 28 -10.86 -14.57 -0.82
N LYS A 29 -11.90 -14.43 -1.65
CA LYS A 29 -11.99 -13.31 -2.58
C LYS A 29 -12.28 -12.03 -1.80
N PRO A 30 -11.75 -10.87 -2.24
CA PRO A 30 -12.11 -9.61 -1.63
C PRO A 30 -13.61 -9.37 -1.74
N VAL A 31 -14.20 -8.75 -0.70
CA VAL A 31 -15.64 -8.45 -0.62
C VAL A 31 -16.10 -7.59 -1.79
N HIS A 32 -15.26 -6.64 -2.21
CA HIS A 32 -15.49 -5.76 -3.35
C HIS A 32 -14.20 -5.45 -4.11
N ASP A 33 -14.37 -4.99 -5.34
CA ASP A 33 -13.28 -4.42 -6.13
C ASP A 33 -13.15 -2.93 -5.80
N ASP A 34 -12.14 -2.60 -4.97
CA ASP A 34 -11.87 -1.25 -4.46
C ASP A 34 -11.82 -0.19 -5.58
N ARG A 35 -11.31 -0.56 -6.77
CA ARG A 35 -11.21 0.35 -7.92
C ARG A 35 -12.55 0.63 -8.55
N LYS A 36 -13.33 -0.43 -8.78
CA LYS A 36 -14.67 -0.26 -9.35
C LYS A 36 -15.52 0.58 -8.41
N LEU A 37 -15.39 0.35 -7.10
CA LEU A 37 -16.09 1.12 -6.09
C LEU A 37 -15.67 2.59 -6.11
N TRP A 38 -14.37 2.88 -6.12
CA TRP A 38 -13.85 4.24 -6.26
C TRP A 38 -14.32 4.92 -7.55
N THR A 39 -14.25 4.23 -8.68
CA THR A 39 -14.67 4.75 -10.00
C THR A 39 -16.16 5.09 -9.99
N LEU A 40 -16.99 4.25 -9.37
CA LEU A 40 -18.42 4.47 -9.24
C LEU A 40 -18.71 5.72 -8.40
N PHE A 41 -17.97 5.95 -7.33
CA PHE A 41 -18.14 7.16 -6.53
C PHE A 41 -17.70 8.41 -7.27
N VAL A 42 -16.54 8.39 -7.94
CA VAL A 42 -16.08 9.51 -8.78
C VAL A 42 -17.08 9.81 -9.89
N ASP A 43 -17.57 8.79 -10.61
CA ASP A 43 -18.57 8.97 -11.67
C ASP A 43 -19.86 9.63 -11.12
N LYS A 44 -20.34 9.18 -9.95
CA LYS A 44 -21.53 9.76 -9.29
C LYS A 44 -21.30 11.21 -8.87
N GLU A 45 -20.16 11.50 -8.26
CA GLU A 45 -19.84 12.82 -7.74
C GLU A 45 -19.60 13.82 -8.87
N MET A 46 -18.86 13.43 -9.90
CA MET A 46 -18.52 14.31 -11.02
C MET A 46 -19.72 14.63 -11.93
N THR A 47 -20.64 13.67 -12.11
CA THR A 47 -21.91 13.93 -12.83
C THR A 47 -22.84 14.88 -12.07
N ALA A 48 -22.65 15.06 -10.75
CA ALA A 48 -23.36 16.09 -9.99
C ALA A 48 -22.73 17.49 -10.13
N LEU A 49 -21.46 17.58 -10.55
CA LEU A 49 -20.73 18.84 -10.68
C LEU A 49 -20.76 19.44 -12.08
N MET A 50 -20.96 18.62 -13.12
CA MET A 50 -20.95 19.08 -14.49
C MET A 50 -21.90 18.26 -15.39
N PRO A 51 -22.27 18.80 -16.57
CA PRO A 51 -23.05 18.08 -17.56
C PRO A 51 -22.41 16.73 -17.96
N ALA A 52 -23.25 15.73 -18.22
CA ALA A 52 -22.79 14.37 -18.50
C ALA A 52 -21.93 14.25 -19.77
N ASP A 53 -22.19 15.08 -20.77
CA ASP A 53 -21.41 15.19 -22.00
C ASP A 53 -20.01 15.77 -21.72
N GLU A 54 -19.90 16.85 -20.94
CA GLU A 54 -18.62 17.41 -20.50
C GLU A 54 -17.81 16.42 -19.66
N TYR A 55 -18.46 15.68 -18.75
CA TYR A 55 -17.78 14.64 -17.98
C TYR A 55 -17.30 13.49 -18.87
N SER A 56 -18.11 13.07 -19.85
CA SER A 56 -17.73 12.03 -20.82
C SER A 56 -16.53 12.47 -21.67
N ARG A 57 -16.51 13.73 -22.12
CA ARG A 57 -15.36 14.33 -22.82
C ARG A 57 -14.13 14.33 -21.93
N ALA A 58 -14.25 14.73 -20.66
CA ALA A 58 -13.14 14.71 -19.71
C ALA A 58 -12.59 13.27 -19.56
N LYS A 59 -13.45 12.25 -19.38
CA LYS A 59 -13.03 10.84 -19.32
C LYS A 59 -12.29 10.40 -20.58
N ALA A 60 -12.74 10.82 -21.76
CA ALA A 60 -12.04 10.54 -23.00
C ALA A 60 -10.61 11.13 -22.99
N VAL A 61 -10.45 12.38 -22.53
CA VAL A 61 -9.12 13.00 -22.36
C VAL A 61 -8.25 12.21 -21.38
N THR A 62 -8.79 11.81 -20.22
CA THR A 62 -8.02 11.04 -19.22
C THR A 62 -7.48 9.71 -19.74
N THR A 63 -8.10 9.14 -20.77
CA THR A 63 -7.67 7.87 -21.37
C THR A 63 -6.27 7.98 -22.00
N TYR A 64 -5.89 9.14 -22.54
CA TYR A 64 -4.52 9.36 -23.04
C TYR A 64 -3.49 9.25 -21.91
N PHE A 65 -3.79 9.87 -20.76
CA PHE A 65 -2.91 9.85 -19.59
C PHE A 65 -2.85 8.47 -18.93
N PHE A 66 -3.97 7.75 -18.84
CA PHE A 66 -3.96 6.36 -18.38
C PHE A 66 -3.10 5.45 -19.26
N ARG A 67 -3.23 5.56 -20.59
CA ARG A 67 -2.41 4.81 -21.53
C ARG A 67 -0.92 5.16 -21.41
N ALA A 68 -0.60 6.43 -21.20
CA ALA A 68 0.77 6.87 -20.93
C ALA A 68 1.32 6.24 -19.65
N VAL A 69 0.56 6.27 -18.55
CA VAL A 69 0.93 5.62 -17.28
C VAL A 69 1.14 4.12 -17.45
N ASP A 70 0.29 3.42 -18.19
CA ASP A 70 0.43 1.99 -18.42
C ASP A 70 1.67 1.64 -19.24
N GLN A 71 2.02 2.44 -20.27
CA GLN A 71 3.28 2.30 -21.01
C GLN A 71 4.52 2.61 -20.16
N LEU A 72 4.43 3.61 -19.27
CA LEU A 72 5.51 3.97 -18.34
C LEU A 72 5.81 2.85 -17.32
N LYS A 73 4.82 2.02 -16.98
CA LYS A 73 5.02 0.85 -16.10
C LYS A 73 5.87 -0.21 -16.79
N THR A 74 5.67 -0.45 -18.08
CA THR A 74 6.42 -1.42 -18.89
C THR A 74 7.72 -0.86 -19.49
N ARG A 75 8.11 0.37 -19.10
CA ARG A 75 9.31 1.10 -19.57
C ARG A 75 9.33 1.39 -21.08
N GLN A 76 8.17 1.48 -21.72
CA GLN A 76 8.06 1.86 -23.13
C GLN A 76 8.06 3.39 -23.29
N MET A 77 9.22 4.03 -23.10
CA MET A 77 9.32 5.50 -23.04
C MET A 77 9.09 6.20 -24.39
N GLU A 78 9.43 5.56 -25.51
CA GLU A 78 9.44 6.18 -26.85
C GLU A 78 8.06 6.62 -27.33
N SER A 79 7.00 5.87 -27.01
CA SER A 79 5.62 6.18 -27.43
C SER A 79 4.86 7.08 -26.46
N VAL A 80 5.37 7.28 -25.23
CA VAL A 80 4.66 8.01 -24.18
C VAL A 80 4.55 9.50 -24.50
N GLY A 81 5.61 10.09 -25.05
CA GLY A 81 5.60 11.53 -25.39
C GLY A 81 4.50 11.92 -26.37
N ALA A 82 4.14 11.03 -27.31
CA ALA A 82 3.04 11.27 -28.24
C ALA A 82 1.67 11.23 -27.55
N LEU A 83 1.46 10.27 -26.64
CA LEU A 83 0.22 10.18 -25.85
C LEU A 83 0.03 11.38 -24.95
N LEU A 84 1.09 11.84 -24.27
CA LEU A 84 1.04 13.02 -23.40
C LEU A 84 0.67 14.28 -24.21
N ARG A 85 1.28 14.48 -25.38
CA ARG A 85 0.94 15.61 -26.27
C ARG A 85 -0.52 15.57 -26.72
N GLN A 86 -1.00 14.42 -27.19
CA GLN A 86 -2.40 14.25 -27.59
C GLN A 86 -3.37 14.54 -26.43
N GLY A 87 -3.03 14.08 -25.22
CA GLY A 87 -3.82 14.36 -24.03
C GLY A 87 -3.86 15.86 -23.69
N VAL A 88 -2.73 16.58 -23.83
CA VAL A 88 -2.65 18.03 -23.61
C VAL A 88 -3.47 18.80 -24.65
N GLU A 89 -3.36 18.45 -25.93
CA GLU A 89 -4.18 19.05 -26.99
C GLU A 89 -5.67 18.81 -26.75
N ALA A 90 -6.05 17.58 -26.38
CA ALA A 90 -7.43 17.24 -26.08
C ALA A 90 -7.95 17.96 -24.82
N LEU A 91 -7.10 18.16 -23.81
CA LEU A 91 -7.40 18.92 -22.59
C LEU A 91 -7.81 20.36 -22.90
N GLN A 92 -7.15 21.01 -23.87
CA GLN A 92 -7.47 22.38 -24.30
C GLN A 92 -8.86 22.51 -24.93
N THR A 93 -9.46 21.40 -25.37
CA THR A 93 -10.82 21.42 -25.94
C THR A 93 -11.91 21.44 -24.87
N LEU A 94 -11.60 21.12 -23.61
CA LEU A 94 -12.57 21.10 -22.53
C LEU A 94 -12.96 22.52 -22.14
N THR A 95 -14.27 22.81 -22.23
CA THR A 95 -14.82 24.15 -21.98
C THR A 95 -15.34 24.29 -20.56
N HIS A 96 -15.77 23.19 -19.93
CA HIS A 96 -16.23 23.22 -18.55
C HIS A 96 -15.04 23.25 -17.56
N PRO A 97 -14.99 24.20 -16.61
CA PRO A 97 -13.85 24.35 -15.69
C PRO A 97 -13.59 23.10 -14.86
N TYR A 98 -14.64 22.41 -14.40
CA TYR A 98 -14.47 21.19 -13.61
C TYR A 98 -14.05 19.98 -14.45
N ALA A 99 -14.43 19.93 -15.73
CA ALA A 99 -13.95 18.92 -16.66
C ALA A 99 -12.44 19.08 -16.89
N HIS A 100 -12.01 20.34 -17.08
CA HIS A 100 -10.60 20.68 -17.21
C HIS A 100 -9.80 20.31 -15.95
N LEU A 101 -10.26 20.69 -14.76
CA LEU A 101 -9.58 20.36 -13.49
C LEU A 101 -9.45 18.84 -13.28
N TYR A 102 -10.52 18.09 -13.55
CA TYR A 102 -10.52 16.64 -13.45
C TYR A 102 -9.52 15.98 -14.39
N ALA A 103 -9.48 16.38 -15.65
CA ALA A 103 -8.56 15.82 -16.62
C ALA A 103 -7.11 16.27 -16.36
N ARG A 104 -6.90 17.50 -15.91
CA ARG A 104 -5.59 18.07 -15.60
C ARG A 104 -4.88 17.34 -14.46
N GLN A 105 -5.56 16.88 -13.41
CA GLN A 105 -4.87 16.10 -12.38
C GLN A 105 -4.35 14.74 -12.91
N PHE A 106 -5.03 14.11 -13.87
CA PHE A 106 -4.50 12.91 -14.51
C PHE A 106 -3.29 13.22 -15.37
N GLN A 107 -3.28 14.36 -16.07
CA GLN A 107 -2.10 14.83 -16.78
C GLN A 107 -0.92 14.99 -15.82
N LEU A 108 -1.09 15.73 -14.72
CA LEU A 108 -0.01 15.99 -13.76
C LEU A 108 0.56 14.68 -13.18
N SER A 109 -0.32 13.73 -12.86
CA SER A 109 0.09 12.41 -12.38
C SER A 109 0.90 11.63 -13.42
N ALA A 110 0.51 11.69 -14.70
CA ALA A 110 1.26 11.05 -15.79
C ALA A 110 2.61 11.75 -16.07
N ASP A 111 2.62 13.08 -16.09
CA ASP A 111 3.82 13.90 -16.28
C ASP A 111 4.82 13.67 -15.14
N ALA A 112 4.34 13.60 -13.89
CA ALA A 112 5.16 13.30 -12.72
C ALA A 112 5.80 11.90 -12.81
N LEU A 113 5.04 10.89 -13.23
CA LEU A 113 5.59 9.55 -13.44
C LEU A 113 6.62 9.54 -14.57
N TYR A 114 6.39 10.28 -15.66
CA TYR A 114 7.34 10.40 -16.75
C TYR A 114 8.66 11.03 -16.26
N ALA A 115 8.57 12.17 -15.56
CA ALA A 115 9.73 12.83 -14.95
C ALA A 115 10.48 11.91 -13.98
N TYR A 116 9.75 11.15 -13.14
CA TYR A 116 10.34 10.16 -12.23
C TYR A 116 11.13 9.09 -12.98
N LYS A 117 10.59 8.56 -14.09
CA LYS A 117 11.24 7.51 -14.90
C LYS A 117 12.49 8.02 -15.60
N GLU A 118 12.55 9.32 -15.92
CA GLU A 118 13.74 9.97 -16.46
C GLU A 118 14.76 10.40 -15.39
N GLY A 119 14.47 10.17 -14.11
CA GLY A 119 15.36 10.59 -13.00
C GLY A 119 15.26 12.07 -12.64
N ARG A 120 14.29 12.81 -13.19
CA ARG A 120 14.02 14.22 -12.89
C ARG A 120 13.18 14.35 -11.62
N TYR A 121 13.74 13.94 -10.48
CA TYR A 121 13.00 13.77 -9.22
C TYR A 121 12.39 15.05 -8.66
N ASP A 122 13.07 16.19 -8.77
CA ASP A 122 12.54 17.47 -8.28
C ASP A 122 11.31 17.93 -9.07
N LEU A 123 11.32 17.69 -10.39
CA LEU A 123 10.16 17.96 -11.24
C LEU A 123 9.01 17.00 -10.93
N ALA A 124 9.31 15.70 -10.78
CA ALA A 124 8.32 14.71 -10.40
C ALA A 124 7.67 15.06 -9.05
N PHE A 125 8.48 15.54 -8.09
CA PHE A 125 8.00 16.02 -6.80
C PHE A 125 7.04 17.20 -6.95
N ALA A 126 7.46 18.26 -7.64
CA ALA A 126 6.68 19.48 -7.82
C ALA A 126 5.34 19.19 -8.52
N GLN A 127 5.35 18.40 -9.60
CA GLN A 127 4.14 18.01 -10.33
C GLN A 127 3.20 17.14 -9.48
N THR A 128 3.74 16.26 -8.65
CA THR A 128 2.93 15.44 -7.74
C THR A 128 2.26 16.30 -6.67
N VAL A 129 2.96 17.30 -6.11
CA VAL A 129 2.38 18.26 -5.15
C VAL A 129 1.31 19.14 -5.82
N GLU A 130 1.53 19.61 -7.06
CA GLU A 130 0.51 20.33 -7.82
C GLU A 130 -0.74 19.45 -8.03
N CYS A 131 -0.54 18.17 -8.35
CA CYS A 131 -1.64 17.22 -8.51
C CYS A 131 -2.45 17.04 -7.21
N VAL A 132 -1.79 16.97 -6.05
CA VAL A 132 -2.45 16.96 -4.74
C VAL A 132 -3.32 18.20 -4.57
N GLY A 133 -2.78 19.39 -4.89
CA GLY A 133 -3.54 20.65 -4.79
C GLY A 133 -4.81 20.65 -5.64
N LEU A 134 -4.76 20.10 -6.86
CA LEU A 134 -5.96 19.96 -7.70
C LEU A 134 -6.96 18.95 -7.14
N ASN A 135 -6.49 17.83 -6.59
CA ASN A 135 -7.37 16.86 -5.95
C ASN A 135 -8.09 17.47 -4.74
N ASP A 136 -7.38 18.24 -3.92
CA ASP A 136 -7.96 18.94 -2.77
C ASP A 136 -9.03 19.94 -3.17
N TYR A 137 -8.82 20.63 -4.31
CA TYR A 137 -9.81 21.54 -4.86
C TYR A 137 -11.07 20.78 -5.30
N LEU A 138 -10.92 19.64 -5.99
CA LEU A 138 -12.05 18.79 -6.40
C LEU A 138 -12.80 18.20 -5.21
N VAL A 139 -12.10 17.80 -4.14
CA VAL A 139 -12.74 17.36 -2.89
C VAL A 139 -13.63 18.47 -2.33
N ARG A 140 -13.12 19.70 -2.23
CA ARG A 140 -13.87 20.85 -1.72
C ARG A 140 -15.03 21.29 -2.62
N LEU A 141 -14.97 21.00 -3.91
CA LEU A 141 -16.08 21.23 -4.84
C LEU A 141 -17.22 20.21 -4.70
N GLY A 142 -17.06 19.15 -3.91
CA GLY A 142 -18.09 18.12 -3.72
C GLY A 142 -17.77 16.77 -4.37
N CYS A 143 -16.51 16.53 -4.74
CA CYS A 143 -16.03 15.22 -5.18
C CYS A 143 -15.08 14.58 -4.14
N PRO A 144 -15.59 14.20 -2.95
CA PRO A 144 -14.76 13.73 -1.86
C PRO A 144 -14.02 12.41 -2.17
N SER A 145 -14.44 11.63 -3.18
CA SER A 145 -13.69 10.45 -3.65
C SER A 145 -12.36 10.81 -4.33
N MET A 146 -12.12 12.08 -4.68
CA MET A 146 -10.81 12.56 -5.12
C MET A 146 -9.77 12.55 -4.00
N LEU A 147 -10.17 12.37 -2.73
CA LEU A 147 -9.26 12.09 -1.63
C LEU A 147 -8.33 10.90 -1.93
N PHE A 148 -8.85 9.85 -2.56
CA PHE A 148 -8.05 8.67 -2.88
C PHE A 148 -6.96 8.95 -3.91
N ARG A 149 -7.17 9.96 -4.78
CA ARG A 149 -6.13 10.46 -5.67
C ARG A 149 -5.07 11.26 -4.91
N SER A 150 -5.44 12.02 -3.88
CA SER A 150 -4.47 12.67 -2.98
C SER A 150 -3.65 11.65 -2.19
N LEU A 151 -4.27 10.57 -1.69
CA LEU A 151 -3.57 9.45 -1.04
C LEU A 151 -2.60 8.77 -2.01
N GLU A 152 -3.03 8.53 -3.26
CA GLU A 152 -2.18 7.98 -4.32
C GLU A 152 -0.97 8.88 -4.63
N GLN A 153 -1.17 10.19 -4.70
CA GLN A 153 -0.05 11.10 -4.97
C GLN A 153 0.93 11.18 -3.79
N ASN A 154 0.45 11.11 -2.56
CA ASN A 154 1.33 11.03 -1.39
C ASN A 154 2.15 9.73 -1.37
N ILE A 155 1.60 8.57 -1.78
CA ILE A 155 2.44 7.36 -1.90
C ILE A 155 3.45 7.49 -3.06
N ASN A 156 3.13 8.21 -4.14
CA ASN A 156 4.10 8.51 -5.20
C ASN A 156 5.24 9.40 -4.69
N LEU A 157 4.96 10.36 -3.80
CA LEU A 157 6.00 11.15 -3.14
C LEU A 157 6.92 10.29 -2.26
N CYS A 158 6.42 9.24 -1.59
CA CYS A 158 7.27 8.26 -0.91
C CYS A 158 8.31 7.66 -1.87
N LEU A 159 7.89 7.28 -3.08
CA LEU A 159 8.79 6.70 -4.09
C LEU A 159 9.83 7.72 -4.58
N VAL A 160 9.47 8.99 -4.68
CA VAL A 160 10.40 10.07 -5.03
C VAL A 160 11.45 10.25 -3.93
N TYR A 161 11.02 10.36 -2.66
CA TYR A 161 11.94 10.45 -1.53
C TYR A 161 12.90 9.26 -1.45
N SER A 162 12.39 8.05 -1.68
CA SER A 162 13.21 6.83 -1.74
C SER A 162 14.31 6.94 -2.80
N ARG A 163 13.99 7.43 -4.00
CA ARG A 163 14.98 7.62 -5.09
C ARG A 163 16.00 8.71 -4.81
N GLN A 164 15.60 9.76 -4.10
CA GLN A 164 16.50 10.82 -3.64
C GLN A 164 17.38 10.37 -2.45
N GLY A 165 17.19 9.16 -1.92
CA GLY A 165 17.89 8.67 -0.73
C GLY A 165 17.39 9.26 0.59
N ASN A 166 16.28 10.01 0.57
CA ASN A 166 15.68 10.60 1.77
C ASN A 166 14.74 9.60 2.46
N VAL A 167 15.34 8.56 3.02
CA VAL A 167 14.64 7.44 3.65
C VAL A 167 13.79 7.88 4.84
N ALA A 168 14.25 8.88 5.60
CA ALA A 168 13.49 9.41 6.74
C ALA A 168 12.18 10.10 6.29
N ALA A 169 12.20 10.84 5.18
CA ALA A 169 10.99 11.46 4.63
C ALA A 169 10.03 10.43 4.03
N GLU A 170 10.56 9.43 3.31
CA GLU A 170 9.78 8.28 2.82
C GLU A 170 9.00 7.60 3.95
N ARG A 171 9.67 7.28 5.06
CA ARG A 171 9.05 6.61 6.21
C ARG A 171 8.01 7.49 6.90
N ARG A 172 8.32 8.77 7.17
CA ARG A 172 7.38 9.69 7.80
C ARG A 172 6.11 9.86 6.98
N MET A 173 6.22 9.92 5.66
CA MET A 173 5.07 10.05 4.77
C MET A 173 4.23 8.76 4.73
N LEU A 174 4.86 7.58 4.64
CA LEU A 174 4.14 6.31 4.68
C LEU A 174 3.45 6.10 6.04
N ASN A 175 4.13 6.44 7.15
CA ASN A 175 3.54 6.44 8.49
C ASN A 175 2.33 7.38 8.54
N GLY A 176 2.45 8.61 8.03
CA GLY A 176 1.35 9.57 7.93
C GLY A 176 0.14 9.01 7.18
N LEU A 177 0.35 8.35 6.03
CA LEU A 177 -0.72 7.73 5.24
C LEU A 177 -1.46 6.65 6.04
N ILE A 178 -0.71 5.79 6.73
CA ILE A 178 -1.27 4.69 7.52
C ILE A 178 -2.02 5.24 8.74
N ARG A 179 -1.45 6.21 9.46
CA ARG A 179 -2.09 6.86 10.62
C ARG A 179 -3.36 7.60 10.23
N TYR A 180 -3.35 8.29 9.10
CA TYR A 180 -4.55 8.94 8.59
C TYR A 180 -5.69 7.94 8.33
N LEU A 181 -5.41 6.81 7.67
CA LEU A 181 -6.43 5.80 7.38
C LEU A 181 -6.90 5.03 8.62
N LEU A 182 -6.00 4.76 9.58
CA LEU A 182 -6.33 4.03 10.80
C LEU A 182 -7.03 4.90 11.85
N LEU A 183 -6.48 6.09 12.10
CA LEU A 183 -6.79 6.94 13.24
C LEU A 183 -7.52 8.22 12.83
N GLY A 184 -7.52 8.59 11.55
CA GLY A 184 -8.03 9.88 11.08
C GLY A 184 -7.14 11.05 11.50
N GLU A 185 -5.85 10.80 11.78
CA GLU A 185 -4.91 11.84 12.17
C GLU A 185 -4.42 12.63 10.96
N THR A 186 -4.46 13.95 11.09
CA THR A 186 -4.21 14.89 10.00
C THR A 186 -2.91 15.66 10.18
N ASP A 187 -2.43 15.80 11.43
CA ASP A 187 -1.12 16.33 11.78
C ASP A 187 -0.02 15.37 11.33
N SER A 188 0.43 15.52 10.08
CA SER A 188 1.31 14.54 9.44
C SER A 188 2.19 15.17 8.36
N ALA A 189 3.14 14.39 7.84
CA ALA A 189 3.99 14.78 6.71
C ALA A 189 3.28 14.69 5.34
N LEU A 190 1.94 14.60 5.34
CA LEU A 190 1.15 14.48 4.13
C LEU A 190 0.96 15.83 3.44
N PHE A 191 1.06 15.84 2.12
CA PHE A 191 0.72 17.00 1.30
C PHE A 191 -0.78 17.01 1.04
N GLY A 192 -1.39 18.18 1.27
CA GLY A 192 -2.80 18.44 1.00
C GLY A 192 -3.59 18.79 2.25
N THR A 193 -4.66 19.56 2.09
CA THR A 193 -5.53 20.00 3.18
C THR A 193 -6.85 19.23 3.23
N ALA A 194 -7.21 18.48 2.17
CA ALA A 194 -8.48 17.75 2.10
C ALA A 194 -8.60 16.60 3.11
N PHE A 195 -7.49 16.18 3.70
CA PHE A 195 -7.47 15.15 4.73
C PHE A 195 -8.33 15.52 5.94
N ALA A 196 -8.24 16.77 6.41
CA ALA A 196 -8.98 17.19 7.60
C ALA A 196 -10.50 17.16 7.36
N ASP A 197 -10.93 17.68 6.21
CA ASP A 197 -12.34 17.77 5.82
C ASP A 197 -12.96 16.38 5.59
N SER A 198 -12.13 15.38 5.24
CA SER A 198 -12.60 14.06 4.84
C SER A 198 -12.65 13.03 5.99
N VAL A 199 -12.13 13.33 7.18
CA VAL A 199 -12.13 12.41 8.33
C VAL A 199 -13.53 11.86 8.66
N PRO A 200 -14.62 12.66 8.69
CA PRO A 200 -15.95 12.12 8.97
C PRO A 200 -16.40 11.08 7.93
N GLN A 201 -16.11 11.32 6.65
CA GLN A 201 -16.47 10.40 5.57
C GLN A 201 -15.65 9.10 5.61
N LEU A 202 -14.41 9.15 6.10
CA LEU A 202 -13.59 7.95 6.30
C LEU A 202 -14.04 7.10 7.48
N ARG A 203 -14.54 7.72 8.56
CA ARG A 203 -14.94 6.99 9.78
C ARG A 203 -16.32 6.36 9.66
N SER A 204 -17.25 7.03 9.01
CA SER A 204 -18.66 6.61 9.00
C SER A 204 -19.37 6.82 7.65
N GLY A 205 -18.65 7.26 6.62
CA GLY A 205 -19.20 7.49 5.28
C GLY A 205 -18.88 6.37 4.29
N TYR A 206 -19.28 6.55 3.04
CA TYR A 206 -19.04 5.57 1.98
C TYR A 206 -17.56 5.50 1.55
N LEU A 207 -16.75 6.51 1.87
CA LEU A 207 -15.32 6.48 1.61
C LEU A 207 -14.61 5.39 2.46
N ALA A 208 -15.18 5.00 3.61
CA ALA A 208 -14.61 3.96 4.47
C ALA A 208 -14.32 2.66 3.70
N PHE A 209 -15.22 2.25 2.78
CA PHE A 209 -15.07 1.01 2.02
C PHE A 209 -13.86 1.01 1.07
N VAL A 210 -13.52 2.16 0.49
CA VAL A 210 -12.33 2.30 -0.40
C VAL A 210 -11.07 2.53 0.43
N ALA A 211 -11.20 3.18 1.60
CA ALA A 211 -10.11 3.43 2.52
C ALA A 211 -9.43 2.14 3.01
N GLU A 212 -10.20 1.08 3.27
CA GLU A 212 -9.66 -0.23 3.67
C GLU A 212 -8.76 -0.84 2.57
N GLY A 213 -9.13 -0.69 1.29
CA GLY A 213 -8.29 -1.10 0.17
C GLY A 213 -6.95 -0.33 0.08
N CYS A 214 -6.99 0.99 0.36
CA CYS A 214 -5.80 1.82 0.44
C CYS A 214 -4.90 1.40 1.61
N LEU A 215 -5.51 1.17 2.77
CA LEU A 215 -4.81 0.76 3.98
C LEU A 215 -4.07 -0.57 3.79
N LYS A 216 -4.73 -1.58 3.20
CA LYS A 216 -4.10 -2.85 2.81
C LYS A 216 -2.84 -2.63 2.00
N THR A 217 -2.90 -1.73 1.01
CA THR A 217 -1.78 -1.42 0.11
C THR A 217 -0.62 -0.73 0.83
N TYR A 218 -0.90 0.23 1.70
CA TYR A 218 0.13 1.00 2.39
C TYR A 218 0.81 0.18 3.49
N VAL A 219 0.07 -0.66 4.21
CA VAL A 219 0.68 -1.59 5.17
C VAL A 219 1.48 -2.67 4.45
N ALA A 220 0.99 -3.21 3.33
CA ALA A 220 1.79 -4.12 2.50
C ALA A 220 3.11 -3.48 2.03
N THR A 221 3.08 -2.18 1.69
CA THR A 221 4.27 -1.40 1.35
C THR A 221 5.24 -1.32 2.52
N ALA A 222 4.74 -0.96 3.72
CA ALA A 222 5.56 -0.88 4.93
C ALA A 222 6.19 -2.25 5.28
N ALA A 223 5.40 -3.32 5.25
CA ALA A 223 5.90 -4.67 5.46
C ALA A 223 6.97 -5.06 4.44
N GLY A 224 6.79 -4.71 3.16
CA GLY A 224 7.79 -4.90 2.11
C GLY A 224 9.09 -4.13 2.37
N MET A 225 9.03 -2.93 2.95
CA MET A 225 10.21 -2.17 3.36
C MET A 225 10.94 -2.85 4.52
N LEU A 226 10.22 -3.37 5.50
CA LEU A 226 10.78 -4.12 6.63
C LEU A 226 11.45 -5.41 6.14
N ILE A 227 10.81 -6.18 5.27
CA ILE A 227 11.37 -7.38 4.63
C ILE A 227 12.69 -7.08 3.93
N ARG A 228 12.76 -6.01 3.13
CA ARG A 228 14.00 -5.60 2.46
C ARG A 228 15.08 -5.18 3.44
N THR A 229 14.70 -4.47 4.49
CA THR A 229 15.61 -4.08 5.57
C THR A 229 16.16 -5.32 6.24
N ALA A 230 15.31 -6.24 6.67
CA ALA A 230 15.70 -7.48 7.33
C ALA A 230 16.63 -8.33 6.46
N GLY A 231 16.37 -8.40 5.15
CA GLY A 231 17.25 -9.12 4.22
C GLY A 231 18.64 -8.50 4.05
N ALA A 232 18.79 -7.19 4.22
CA ALA A 232 20.06 -6.48 4.07
C ALA A 232 20.81 -6.29 5.41
N ASN A 233 20.08 -5.97 6.46
CA ASN A 233 20.55 -5.76 7.82
C ASN A 233 19.42 -6.07 8.83
N PRO A 234 19.33 -7.31 9.33
CA PRO A 234 18.31 -7.72 10.30
C PRO A 234 18.26 -6.85 11.57
N GLU A 235 19.41 -6.39 12.06
CA GLU A 235 19.50 -5.59 13.28
C GLU A 235 18.87 -4.20 13.12
N ALA A 236 18.87 -3.66 11.90
CA ALA A 236 18.24 -2.38 11.59
C ALA A 236 16.71 -2.46 11.47
N GLU A 237 16.13 -3.67 11.37
CA GLU A 237 14.70 -3.84 11.16
C GLU A 237 13.87 -3.23 12.30
N ALA A 238 14.31 -3.40 13.55
CA ALA A 238 13.61 -2.88 14.73
C ALA A 238 13.51 -1.34 14.68
N GLY A 239 14.61 -0.64 14.40
CA GLY A 239 14.60 0.82 14.28
C GLY A 239 13.71 1.30 13.12
N HIS A 240 13.72 0.59 12.00
CA HIS A 240 12.86 0.90 10.86
C HIS A 240 11.38 0.65 11.18
N PHE A 241 11.05 -0.40 11.94
CA PHE A 241 9.70 -0.67 12.40
C PHE A 241 9.21 0.45 13.32
N GLU A 242 10.03 0.90 14.26
CA GLU A 242 9.66 1.97 15.19
C GLU A 242 9.35 3.28 14.43
N GLU A 243 10.18 3.65 13.46
CA GLU A 243 9.95 4.85 12.62
C GLU A 243 8.70 4.74 11.73
N LEU A 244 8.41 3.54 11.20
CA LEU A 244 7.30 3.34 10.27
C LEU A 244 5.95 3.13 10.98
N LEU A 245 5.94 2.40 12.09
CA LEU A 245 4.74 1.82 12.68
C LEU A 245 4.73 1.79 14.21
N GLY A 246 5.88 2.07 14.86
CA GLY A 246 6.01 1.97 16.33
C GLY A 246 5.07 2.89 17.09
N ASN A 247 4.84 4.09 16.55
CA ASN A 247 3.95 5.09 17.15
C ASN A 247 2.45 4.87 16.88
N ILE A 248 2.05 3.88 16.06
CA ILE A 248 0.63 3.61 15.80
C ILE A 248 0.01 3.10 17.10
N GLY A 249 -0.87 3.89 17.72
CA GLY A 249 -1.51 3.50 18.98
C GLY A 249 -2.52 2.36 18.82
N GLU A 250 -3.39 2.24 19.82
CA GLU A 250 -4.59 1.40 19.69
C GLU A 250 -5.54 2.01 18.65
N PHE A 251 -6.18 1.16 17.86
CA PHE A 251 -7.19 1.55 16.89
C PHE A 251 -8.35 0.55 16.90
N ALA A 252 -9.54 1.04 16.57
CA ALA A 252 -10.71 0.19 16.44
C ALA A 252 -10.52 -0.80 15.27
N ALA A 253 -10.90 -2.06 15.48
CA ALA A 253 -10.84 -3.12 14.48
C ALA A 253 -12.24 -3.66 14.10
N PRO A 254 -13.13 -2.81 13.53
CA PRO A 254 -14.49 -3.21 13.15
C PRO A 254 -14.56 -4.10 11.90
N SER A 255 -13.45 -4.23 11.15
CA SER A 255 -13.34 -5.02 9.93
C SER A 255 -12.28 -6.10 10.08
N LEU A 256 -12.40 -7.18 9.29
CA LEU A 256 -11.40 -8.23 9.22
C LEU A 256 -10.03 -7.66 8.85
N GLU A 257 -9.97 -6.73 7.90
CA GLU A 257 -8.73 -6.06 7.51
C GLU A 257 -8.01 -5.42 8.69
N ARG A 258 -8.74 -4.64 9.50
CA ARG A 258 -8.15 -3.98 10.67
C ARG A 258 -7.74 -4.98 11.74
N VAL A 259 -8.48 -6.10 11.92
CA VAL A 259 -8.08 -7.19 12.83
C VAL A 259 -6.76 -7.82 12.37
N VAL A 260 -6.61 -8.13 11.08
CA VAL A 260 -5.35 -8.68 10.52
C VAL A 260 -4.20 -7.73 10.79
N LEU A 261 -4.39 -6.43 10.55
CA LEU A 261 -3.37 -5.42 10.78
C LEU A 261 -3.02 -5.27 12.26
N TYR A 262 -4.02 -5.30 13.14
CA TYR A 262 -3.84 -5.24 14.58
C TYR A 262 -2.99 -6.41 15.07
N ASN A 263 -3.37 -7.64 14.68
CA ASN A 263 -2.65 -8.86 15.07
C ASN A 263 -1.23 -8.87 14.51
N TRP A 264 -1.02 -8.42 13.27
CA TRP A 264 0.32 -8.32 12.69
C TRP A 264 1.20 -7.31 13.43
N LEU A 265 0.70 -6.10 13.70
CA LEU A 265 1.44 -5.08 14.47
C LEU A 265 1.77 -5.56 15.87
N TYR A 266 0.83 -6.25 16.51
CA TYR A 266 1.04 -6.88 17.81
C TYR A 266 2.18 -7.90 17.78
N LEU A 267 2.15 -8.87 16.86
CA LEU A 267 3.22 -9.87 16.71
C LEU A 267 4.58 -9.24 16.44
N LYS A 268 4.64 -8.19 15.60
CA LYS A 268 5.90 -7.44 15.36
C LYS A 268 6.43 -6.81 16.64
N ARG A 269 5.56 -6.23 17.48
CA ARG A 269 5.95 -5.65 18.78
C ARG A 269 6.43 -6.72 19.76
N VAL A 270 5.74 -7.85 19.85
CA VAL A 270 6.16 -8.99 20.70
C VAL A 270 7.56 -9.45 20.29
N TYR A 271 7.79 -9.61 18.99
CA TYR A 271 9.08 -9.99 18.44
C TYR A 271 10.21 -9.00 18.79
N PHE A 272 10.02 -7.70 18.51
CA PHE A 272 11.06 -6.69 18.74
C PHE A 272 11.30 -6.37 20.22
N ARG A 273 10.34 -6.68 21.11
CA ARG A 273 10.54 -6.64 22.57
C ARG A 273 11.32 -7.84 23.12
N GLY A 274 11.71 -8.79 22.27
CA GLY A 274 12.53 -9.95 22.64
C GLY A 274 11.74 -11.15 23.17
N ALA A 275 10.41 -11.08 23.21
CA ALA A 275 9.53 -12.15 23.70
C ALA A 275 9.30 -13.25 22.65
N PHE A 276 10.38 -13.93 22.25
CA PHE A 276 10.36 -14.88 21.14
C PHE A 276 9.43 -16.08 21.36
N ASP A 277 9.35 -16.59 22.58
CA ASP A 277 8.53 -17.77 22.88
C ASP A 277 7.05 -17.45 22.68
N GLN A 278 6.62 -16.29 23.17
CA GLN A 278 5.28 -15.75 22.95
C GLN A 278 5.03 -15.51 21.44
N PHE A 279 5.99 -14.88 20.75
CA PHE A 279 5.90 -14.68 19.31
C PHE A 279 5.73 -16.00 18.55
N ALA A 280 6.52 -17.03 18.87
CA ALA A 280 6.49 -18.33 18.21
C ALA A 280 5.17 -19.08 18.45
N GLN A 281 4.55 -18.88 19.62
CA GLN A 281 3.23 -19.45 19.93
C GLN A 281 2.12 -18.74 19.14
N GLU A 282 2.10 -17.41 19.16
CA GLU A 282 1.01 -16.61 18.57
C GLU A 282 1.12 -16.48 17.04
N VAL A 283 2.33 -16.58 16.46
CA VAL A 283 2.51 -16.52 15.00
C VAL A 283 1.80 -17.67 14.30
N ALA A 284 1.69 -18.83 14.95
CA ALA A 284 1.01 -19.99 14.41
C ALA A 284 -0.49 -19.72 14.15
N GLU A 285 -1.13 -18.98 15.05
CA GLU A 285 -2.54 -18.58 14.93
C GLU A 285 -2.73 -17.65 13.73
N PHE A 286 -1.86 -16.65 13.58
CA PHE A 286 -1.91 -15.74 12.45
C PHE A 286 -1.67 -16.44 11.10
N LEU A 287 -0.79 -17.44 11.06
CA LEU A 287 -0.50 -18.18 9.83
C LEU A 287 -1.62 -19.14 9.43
N ALA A 288 -2.34 -19.70 10.41
CA ALA A 288 -3.44 -20.63 10.22
C ALA A 288 -4.68 -20.01 9.55
N GLU A 289 -4.85 -18.70 9.68
CA GLU A 289 -6.01 -17.99 9.13
C GLU A 289 -5.93 -17.83 7.60
N PRO A 290 -6.98 -18.16 6.83
CA PRO A 290 -7.01 -18.01 5.38
C PRO A 290 -7.32 -16.56 4.99
N TYR A 291 -6.37 -15.65 5.18
CA TYR A 291 -6.53 -14.26 4.78
C TYR A 291 -6.47 -14.05 3.26
N GLU A 292 -6.99 -12.92 2.77
CA GLU A 292 -6.82 -12.49 1.38
C GLU A 292 -5.33 -12.50 0.98
N ARG A 293 -5.03 -12.87 -0.28
CA ARG A 293 -3.65 -12.94 -0.82
C ARG A 293 -2.82 -11.68 -0.61
N ARG A 294 -3.46 -10.50 -0.54
CA ARG A 294 -2.78 -9.22 -0.30
C ARG A 294 -2.05 -9.18 1.05
N PHE A 295 -2.47 -10.01 2.02
CA PHE A 295 -1.83 -10.12 3.32
C PHE A 295 -0.68 -11.12 3.37
N ASP A 296 -0.37 -11.83 2.28
CA ASP A 296 0.76 -12.78 2.24
C ASP A 296 2.11 -12.12 2.53
N VAL A 297 2.26 -10.81 2.23
CA VAL A 297 3.45 -10.05 2.60
C VAL A 297 3.61 -9.94 4.13
N LEU A 298 2.51 -9.86 4.88
CA LEU A 298 2.53 -9.83 6.34
C LEU A 298 2.97 -11.19 6.88
N LYS A 299 2.37 -12.28 6.36
CA LYS A 299 2.76 -13.66 6.69
C LYS A 299 4.24 -13.90 6.39
N PHE A 300 4.70 -13.49 5.21
CA PHE A 300 6.10 -13.58 4.81
C PHE A 300 7.01 -12.86 5.81
N SER A 301 6.67 -11.64 6.21
CA SER A 301 7.48 -10.87 7.18
C SER A 301 7.60 -11.59 8.53
N LEU A 302 6.52 -12.22 9.01
CA LEU A 302 6.54 -12.97 10.26
C LEU A 302 7.36 -14.25 10.15
N CYS A 303 7.26 -14.97 9.03
CA CYS A 303 8.12 -16.14 8.77
C CYS A 303 9.60 -15.78 8.73
N GLN A 304 9.98 -14.62 8.18
CA GLN A 304 11.36 -14.14 8.24
C GLN A 304 11.81 -13.85 9.66
N ASN A 305 10.96 -13.22 10.48
CA ASN A 305 11.27 -12.98 11.89
C ASN A 305 11.41 -14.27 12.68
N LEU A 306 10.59 -15.29 12.40
CA LEU A 306 10.70 -16.60 12.99
C LEU A 306 12.06 -17.26 12.64
N LEU A 307 12.43 -17.29 11.36
CA LEU A 307 13.72 -17.83 10.90
C LEU A 307 14.91 -17.09 11.55
N PHE A 308 14.91 -15.77 11.52
CA PHE A 308 15.97 -14.97 12.15
C PHE A 308 16.00 -15.16 13.67
N GLY A 309 14.84 -15.28 14.30
CA GLY A 309 14.71 -15.51 15.74
C GLY A 309 15.33 -16.84 16.19
N LEU A 310 15.13 -17.91 15.40
CA LEU A 310 15.79 -19.21 15.61
C LEU A 310 17.31 -19.09 15.48
N GLN A 311 17.78 -18.44 14.40
CA GLN A 311 19.21 -18.28 14.10
C GLN A 311 19.94 -17.44 15.17
N SER A 312 19.42 -16.25 15.47
CA SER A 312 20.03 -15.31 16.43
C SER A 312 20.12 -15.87 17.86
N ARG A 313 19.22 -16.79 18.21
CA ARG A 313 19.21 -17.48 19.52
C ARG A 313 19.94 -18.82 19.50
N SER A 314 20.55 -19.20 18.37
CA SER A 314 21.23 -20.49 18.19
C SER A 314 20.32 -21.70 18.48
N ILE A 315 19.02 -21.58 18.23
CA ILE A 315 18.05 -22.66 18.40
C ILE A 315 18.14 -23.57 17.17
N ARG A 316 18.51 -24.84 17.35
CA ARG A 316 18.62 -25.81 16.26
C ARG A 316 17.28 -26.49 15.98
N ALA A 317 16.57 -26.03 14.96
CA ALA A 317 15.29 -26.60 14.54
C ALA A 317 15.22 -26.80 13.00
N PRO A 318 16.10 -27.64 12.41
CA PRO A 318 16.26 -27.73 10.95
C PRO A 318 15.00 -28.17 10.21
N LEU A 319 14.18 -29.03 10.83
CA LEU A 319 12.90 -29.45 10.24
C LEU A 319 11.90 -28.29 10.20
N LEU A 320 11.81 -27.51 11.28
CA LEU A 320 10.97 -26.31 11.33
C LEU A 320 11.41 -25.30 10.26
N GLU A 321 12.71 -25.01 10.19
CA GLU A 321 13.28 -24.10 9.18
C GLU A 321 12.94 -24.55 7.76
N ALA A 322 13.10 -25.83 7.43
CA ALA A 322 12.74 -26.38 6.13
C ALA A 322 11.24 -26.23 5.82
N ARG A 323 10.37 -26.44 6.82
CA ARG A 323 8.92 -26.29 6.68
C ARG A 323 8.51 -24.83 6.48
N ILE A 324 9.14 -23.88 7.19
CA ILE A 324 8.94 -22.44 6.98
C ILE A 324 9.33 -22.05 5.55
N GLN A 325 10.50 -22.48 5.07
CA GLN A 325 10.97 -22.19 3.72
C GLN A 325 10.04 -22.79 2.67
N THR A 326 9.58 -24.02 2.88
CA THR A 326 8.60 -24.68 2.01
C THR A 326 7.32 -23.87 1.94
N TYR A 327 6.78 -23.46 3.08
CA TYR A 327 5.58 -22.61 3.16
C TYR A 327 5.74 -21.30 2.37
N ILE A 328 6.85 -20.59 2.58
CA ILE A 328 7.18 -19.35 1.85
C ILE A 328 7.20 -19.59 0.32
N HIS A 329 7.78 -20.70 -0.11
CA HIS A 329 7.98 -20.97 -1.54
C HIS A 329 6.73 -21.49 -2.22
N THR A 330 5.97 -22.38 -1.58
CA THR A 330 4.86 -23.12 -2.21
C THR A 330 3.48 -22.58 -1.86
N LYS A 331 3.32 -21.92 -0.70
CA LYS A 331 1.99 -21.50 -0.21
C LYS A 331 1.75 -20.00 -0.28
N LEU A 332 2.78 -19.16 -0.13
CA LEU A 332 2.62 -17.70 -0.22
C LEU A 332 2.74 -17.20 -1.66
N SER A 333 1.85 -16.28 -2.05
CA SER A 333 1.88 -15.60 -3.35
C SER A 333 2.89 -14.44 -3.39
N TYR A 334 3.22 -13.84 -2.25
CA TYR A 334 4.22 -12.78 -2.16
C TYR A 334 5.64 -13.33 -2.41
N LYS A 335 6.38 -12.72 -3.34
CA LYS A 335 7.80 -13.00 -3.59
C LYS A 335 8.62 -11.70 -3.47
N PRO A 336 9.71 -11.68 -2.68
CA PRO A 336 10.58 -10.52 -2.57
C PRO A 336 11.13 -10.08 -3.93
N GLY A 337 11.24 -8.77 -4.15
CA GLY A 337 11.75 -8.20 -5.41
C GLY A 337 10.76 -8.20 -6.57
N GLN A 338 9.67 -8.98 -6.50
CA GLN A 338 8.50 -8.73 -7.34
C GLN A 338 7.75 -7.54 -6.76
N SER A 339 7.91 -6.38 -7.40
CA SER A 339 7.25 -5.14 -7.00
C SER A 339 5.74 -5.30 -7.12
N ASN A 340 5.09 -5.76 -6.05
CA ASN A 340 3.65 -5.63 -5.86
C ASN A 340 3.31 -4.24 -5.27
N PHE A 341 3.98 -3.18 -5.74
CA PHE A 341 3.42 -1.82 -5.64
C PHE A 341 2.22 -1.77 -6.59
N LEU A 342 1.15 -2.41 -6.17
CA LEU A 342 -0.14 -2.31 -6.79
C LEU A 342 -0.87 -1.27 -5.95
N LEU A 343 -0.97 -0.06 -6.50
CA LEU A 343 -1.89 0.96 -5.99
C LEU A 343 -3.27 0.30 -5.79
N PRO A 344 -4.12 0.80 -4.87
CA PRO A 344 -5.52 0.38 -4.84
C PRO A 344 -6.09 0.45 -6.26
N GLY A 345 -6.43 -0.71 -6.83
CA GLY A 345 -6.90 -0.85 -8.22
C GLY A 345 -5.90 -1.25 -9.31
N GLN A 346 -4.71 -1.70 -8.95
CA GLN A 346 -3.76 -2.24 -9.93
C GLN A 346 -3.62 -3.76 -9.81
N THR A 347 -4.69 -4.53 -9.98
CA THR A 347 -4.52 -5.92 -10.42
C THR A 347 -4.20 -5.91 -11.91
N GLY A 348 -2.99 -6.33 -12.26
CA GLY A 348 -2.65 -6.56 -13.65
C GLY A 348 -3.62 -7.54 -14.29
N GLN A 349 -4.03 -7.26 -15.53
CA GLN A 349 -4.70 -8.21 -16.42
C GLN A 349 -3.80 -9.41 -16.81
N ASN A 350 -2.61 -9.56 -16.22
CA ASN A 350 -1.69 -10.66 -16.52
C ASN A 350 -1.88 -11.83 -15.55
N GLN A 351 -3.05 -12.45 -15.56
CA GLN A 351 -3.26 -13.85 -15.14
C GLN A 351 -4.31 -14.52 -16.02
N LEU A 352 -4.15 -14.39 -17.34
CA LEU A 352 -4.66 -15.36 -18.31
C LEU A 352 -3.46 -15.78 -19.16
N ALA A 353 -2.78 -16.81 -18.69
CA ALA A 353 -2.20 -17.82 -19.56
C ALA A 353 -3.25 -18.92 -19.70
#